data_AF-A0A450WVX6-F1
#
_entry.id   AF-A0A450WVX6-F1
#
_cell.length_a   1.000
_cell.length_b   1.000
_cell.length_c   1.000
_cell.angle_alpha   90.00
_cell.angle_beta   90.00
_cell.angle_gamma   90.00
#
_symmetry.space_group_name_H-M   'P 1'
#
loop_
_entity.id
_entity.type
_entity.pdbx_description
1 polymer ?
#
loop_
_entity_poly.entity_id
_entity_poly.type
_entity_poly.pdbx_seq_one_letter_code
_entity_poly.pdbx_strand_id
1 'polypeptide(L)'
;SVKRFPDIVRDNLDEWVWAFKNNEVPDEFAAPGIDALKDKFDYLKMDDVERGRFDAHNDYARSEWGMITHAREEGLEEGMQMGKQEGIEEGMKLGKEEGLNEGVKLGKQEGLEEGMKQGKEEGLEEGAHRKALDIARALKQEGWPLARIAEVAGVPLSELEGLWERT
;
A
#
# COMPACT_ATOMS: atom_id res chain seq x y z
N SER A 1 -16.68 -31.77 59.18
CA SER A 1 -17.47 -30.63 58.71
C SER A 1 -18.81 -31.05 58.10
N VAL A 2 -18.87 -32.01 57.17
CA VAL A 2 -20.14 -32.42 56.50
C VAL A 2 -21.13 -33.19 57.39
N LYS A 3 -20.65 -33.95 58.39
CA LYS A 3 -21.50 -34.78 59.29
C LYS A 3 -22.49 -34.01 60.18
N ARG A 4 -22.42 -32.67 60.23
CA ARG A 4 -23.31 -31.81 61.03
C ARG A 4 -24.23 -30.93 60.17
N PHE A 5 -24.23 -31.10 58.86
CA PHE A 5 -25.11 -30.34 57.96
C PHE A 5 -26.54 -30.89 58.04
N PRO A 6 -27.55 -30.06 58.40
CA PRO A 6 -28.92 -30.51 58.64
C PRO A 6 -29.75 -30.71 57.37
N ASP A 7 -29.13 -30.78 56.18
CA ASP A 7 -29.80 -30.85 54.87
C ASP A 7 -30.74 -29.67 54.58
N ILE A 8 -30.41 -28.50 55.13
CA ILE A 8 -31.13 -27.24 54.89
C ILE A 8 -30.23 -26.36 54.03
N VAL A 9 -30.66 -26.08 52.79
CA VAL A 9 -29.96 -25.20 51.85
C VAL A 9 -30.43 -23.76 52.04
N ARG A 10 -29.52 -22.83 52.37
CA ARG A 10 -29.85 -21.42 52.61
C ARG A 10 -29.05 -20.46 51.76
N ASP A 11 -27.86 -20.86 51.35
CA ASP A 11 -26.96 -20.07 50.53
C ASP A 11 -26.18 -20.94 49.55
N ASN A 12 -25.36 -20.29 48.71
CA ASN A 12 -24.56 -20.97 47.70
C ASN A 12 -23.59 -22.00 48.31
N LEU A 13 -23.05 -21.76 49.52
CA LEU A 13 -22.13 -22.71 50.16
C LEU A 13 -22.89 -23.96 50.60
N ASP A 14 -24.10 -23.81 51.11
CA ASP A 14 -24.97 -24.92 51.47
C ASP A 14 -25.38 -25.77 50.26
N GLU A 15 -25.60 -25.15 49.09
CA GLU A 15 -25.81 -25.86 47.82
C GLU A 15 -24.62 -26.76 47.48
N TRP A 16 -23.39 -26.24 47.57
CA TRP A 16 -22.17 -27.04 47.36
C TRP A 16 -22.06 -28.19 48.38
N VAL A 17 -22.31 -27.91 49.66
CA VAL A 17 -22.22 -28.92 50.73
C VAL A 17 -23.27 -30.02 50.53
N TRP A 18 -24.50 -29.66 50.14
CA TRP A 18 -25.55 -30.61 49.81
C TRP A 18 -25.16 -31.46 48.60
N ALA A 19 -24.64 -30.82 47.54
CA ALA A 19 -24.29 -31.51 46.31
C ALA A 19 -23.20 -32.57 46.51
N PHE A 20 -22.13 -32.23 47.23
CA PHE A 20 -21.07 -33.20 47.56
C PHE A 20 -21.52 -34.28 48.53
N LYS A 21 -22.49 -34.00 49.41
CA LYS A 21 -23.02 -35.01 50.34
C LYS A 21 -23.88 -36.04 49.60
N ASN A 22 -24.64 -35.62 48.59
CA ASN A 22 -25.61 -36.45 47.89
C ASN A 22 -25.13 -36.94 46.51
N ASN A 23 -23.95 -36.50 46.05
CA ASN A 23 -23.43 -36.77 44.70
C ASN A 23 -24.44 -36.41 43.58
N GLU A 24 -25.14 -35.30 43.77
CA GLU A 24 -26.19 -34.82 42.88
C GLU A 24 -26.26 -33.31 42.96
N VAL A 25 -26.58 -32.65 41.86
CA VAL A 25 -26.86 -31.21 41.82
C VAL A 25 -28.28 -31.07 41.28
N PRO A 26 -29.27 -30.69 42.11
CA PRO A 26 -30.62 -30.40 41.66
C PRO A 26 -30.64 -29.24 40.67
N ASP A 27 -31.62 -29.25 39.75
CA ASP A 27 -31.78 -28.21 38.72
C ASP A 27 -32.03 -26.81 39.30
N GLU A 28 -32.51 -26.73 40.55
CA GLU A 28 -32.78 -25.44 41.20
C GLU A 28 -31.53 -24.77 41.78
N PHE A 29 -30.39 -25.47 41.85
CA PHE A 29 -29.17 -24.91 42.44
C PHE A 29 -28.53 -23.93 41.46
N ALA A 30 -28.16 -22.75 41.97
CA ALA A 30 -27.68 -21.64 41.17
C ALA A 30 -26.32 -21.10 41.64
N ALA A 31 -25.66 -21.81 42.56
CA ALA A 31 -24.33 -21.46 43.02
C ALA A 31 -23.37 -21.33 41.82
N PRO A 32 -22.59 -20.23 41.72
CA PRO A 32 -21.72 -19.99 40.56
C PRO A 32 -20.79 -21.16 40.27
N GLY A 33 -20.91 -21.75 39.07
CA GLY A 33 -20.08 -22.86 38.60
C GLY A 33 -20.53 -24.27 39.04
N ILE A 34 -21.67 -24.40 39.73
CA ILE A 34 -22.17 -25.70 40.20
C ILE A 34 -22.61 -26.62 39.05
N ASP A 35 -22.96 -26.07 37.89
CA ASP A 35 -23.28 -26.83 36.67
C ASP A 35 -22.12 -27.72 36.22
N ALA A 36 -20.87 -27.27 36.37
CA ALA A 36 -19.71 -28.09 36.04
C ALA A 36 -19.58 -29.31 36.97
N LEU A 37 -20.04 -29.18 38.22
CA LEU A 37 -20.11 -30.32 39.15
C LEU A 37 -21.26 -31.26 38.78
N LYS A 38 -22.39 -30.72 38.34
CA LYS A 38 -23.53 -31.49 37.83
C LYS A 38 -23.11 -32.36 36.65
N ASP A 39 -22.49 -31.76 35.62
CA ASP A 39 -21.97 -32.47 34.45
C ASP A 39 -20.99 -33.57 34.86
N LYS A 40 -20.15 -33.31 35.87
CA LYS A 40 -19.20 -34.30 36.39
C LYS A 40 -19.90 -35.45 37.10
N PHE A 41 -20.91 -35.19 37.92
CA PHE A 41 -21.68 -36.24 38.58
C PHE A 41 -22.47 -37.07 37.57
N ASP A 42 -23.08 -36.44 36.57
CA ASP A 42 -23.81 -37.14 35.52
C ASP A 42 -22.88 -38.05 34.72
N TYR A 43 -21.68 -37.59 34.37
CA TYR A 43 -20.64 -38.42 33.74
C TYR A 43 -20.19 -39.60 34.61
N LEU A 44 -20.06 -39.39 35.93
CA LEU A 44 -19.66 -40.45 36.86
C LEU A 44 -20.78 -41.47 37.10
N LYS A 45 -22.04 -41.07 36.92
CA LYS A 45 -23.23 -41.94 37.02
C LYS A 45 -23.46 -42.78 35.75
N MET A 46 -22.94 -42.36 34.60
CA MET A 46 -22.98 -43.14 33.36
C MET A 46 -22.27 -44.48 33.50
N ASP A 47 -22.82 -45.52 32.89
CA ASP A 47 -22.15 -46.80 32.73
C ASP A 47 -21.00 -46.74 31.71
N ASP A 48 -20.19 -47.80 31.61
CA ASP A 48 -19.01 -47.81 30.73
C ASP A 48 -19.36 -47.69 29.24
N VAL A 49 -20.53 -48.18 28.82
CA VAL A 49 -21.00 -48.09 27.43
C VAL A 49 -21.49 -46.68 27.12
N GLU A 50 -22.25 -46.09 28.02
CA GLU A 50 -22.73 -44.70 27.92
C GLU A 50 -21.58 -43.71 27.92
N ARG A 51 -20.63 -43.88 28.84
CA ARG A 51 -19.41 -43.06 28.93
C ARG A 51 -18.58 -43.15 27.66
N GLY A 52 -18.38 -44.36 27.13
CA GLY A 52 -17.65 -44.56 25.88
C GLY A 52 -18.31 -43.87 24.68
N ARG A 53 -19.65 -43.86 24.60
CA ARG A 53 -20.38 -43.13 23.55
C ARG A 53 -20.27 -41.61 23.71
N PHE A 54 -20.35 -41.11 24.94
CA PHE A 54 -20.21 -39.69 25.24
C PHE A 54 -18.81 -39.18 24.90
N ASP A 55 -17.76 -39.90 25.31
CA ASP A 55 -16.37 -39.54 25.01
C ASP A 55 -16.11 -39.57 23.50
N ALA A 56 -16.57 -40.61 22.79
CA ALA A 56 -16.45 -40.69 21.34
C ALA A 56 -17.16 -39.54 20.61
N HIS A 57 -18.35 -39.13 21.09
CA HIS A 57 -19.07 -37.99 20.54
C HIS A 57 -18.30 -36.68 20.74
N ASN A 58 -17.77 -36.45 21.95
CA ASN A 58 -16.98 -35.26 22.25
C ASN A 58 -15.69 -35.19 21.42
N ASP A 59 -15.02 -36.32 21.25
CA ASP A 59 -13.79 -36.38 20.45
C ASP A 59 -14.08 -36.14 18.97
N TYR A 60 -15.18 -36.70 18.44
CA TYR A 60 -15.65 -36.38 17.09
C TYR A 60 -15.95 -34.89 16.93
N ALA A 61 -16.72 -34.30 17.84
CA ALA A 61 -17.07 -32.88 17.80
C ALA A 61 -15.83 -31.97 17.88
N ARG A 62 -14.86 -32.30 18.74
CA ARG A 62 -13.57 -31.57 18.81
C ARG A 62 -12.76 -31.69 17.53
N SER A 63 -12.72 -32.88 16.92
CA SER A 63 -12.01 -33.09 15.66
C SER A 63 -12.65 -32.30 14.51
N GLU A 64 -13.98 -32.36 14.38
CA GLU A 64 -14.71 -31.58 13.37
C GLU A 64 -14.47 -30.09 13.56
N TRP A 65 -14.55 -29.60 14.79
CA TRP A 65 -14.28 -28.20 15.09
C TRP A 65 -12.84 -27.81 14.75
N GLY A 66 -11.86 -28.66 15.08
CA GLY A 66 -10.46 -28.47 14.73
C GLY A 66 -10.20 -28.40 13.22
N MET A 67 -10.88 -29.25 12.44
CA MET A 67 -10.80 -29.21 10.97
C MET A 67 -11.39 -27.91 10.41
N ILE A 68 -12.55 -27.48 10.91
CA ILE A 68 -13.20 -26.24 10.46
C ILE A 68 -12.35 -25.02 10.83
N THR A 69 -11.79 -24.97 12.04
CA THR A 69 -10.92 -23.86 12.44
C THR A 69 -9.66 -23.81 11.59
N HIS A 70 -9.01 -24.93 11.33
CA HIS A 70 -7.82 -24.98 10.49
C HIS A 70 -8.13 -24.53 9.06
N ALA A 71 -9.19 -25.06 8.45
CA ALA A 71 -9.58 -24.67 7.09
C ALA A 71 -9.93 -23.18 6.99
N ARG A 72 -10.53 -22.60 8.05
CA ARG A 72 -10.81 -21.16 8.12
C ARG A 72 -9.54 -20.33 8.27
N GLU A 73 -8.61 -20.77 9.10
CA GLU A 73 -7.32 -20.11 9.30
C GLU A 73 -6.51 -20.12 8.01
N GLU A 74 -6.39 -21.27 7.34
CA GLU A 74 -5.73 -21.40 6.04
C GLU A 74 -6.39 -20.52 4.99
N GLY A 75 -7.73 -20.57 4.85
CA GLY A 75 -8.43 -19.75 3.87
C GLY A 75 -8.28 -18.25 4.12
N LEU A 76 -8.22 -17.82 5.39
CA LEU A 76 -7.97 -16.43 5.74
C LEU A 76 -6.52 -16.01 5.42
N GLU A 77 -5.55 -16.87 5.74
CA GLU A 77 -4.15 -16.62 5.47
C GLU A 77 -3.88 -16.54 3.96
N GLU A 78 -4.36 -17.52 3.18
CA GLU A 78 -4.26 -17.54 1.72
C GLU A 78 -4.94 -16.33 1.10
N GLY A 79 -6.16 -16.00 1.53
CA GLY A 79 -6.89 -14.84 1.04
C GLY A 79 -6.17 -13.52 1.32
N MET A 80 -5.55 -13.39 2.50
CA MET A 80 -4.76 -12.21 2.85
C MET A 80 -3.46 -12.12 2.04
N GLN A 81 -2.77 -13.25 1.83
CA GLN A 81 -1.57 -13.31 1.02
C GLN A 81 -1.86 -12.96 -0.45
N MET A 82 -2.89 -13.55 -1.04
CA MET A 82 -3.31 -13.26 -2.42
C MET A 82 -3.72 -11.79 -2.57
N GLY A 83 -4.61 -11.28 -1.71
CA GLY A 83 -5.07 -9.89 -1.80
C GLY A 83 -3.94 -8.87 -1.63
N LYS A 84 -2.95 -9.17 -0.76
CA LYS A 84 -1.76 -8.31 -0.62
C LYS A 84 -0.88 -8.36 -1.87
N GLN A 85 -0.66 -9.55 -2.43
CA GLN A 85 0.16 -9.72 -3.62
C GLN A 85 -0.45 -9.01 -4.83
N GLU A 86 -1.75 -9.23 -5.07
CA GLU A 86 -2.51 -8.58 -6.15
C GLU A 86 -2.51 -7.05 -5.99
N GLY A 87 -2.78 -6.54 -4.78
CA GLY A 87 -2.78 -5.10 -4.53
C GLY A 87 -1.42 -4.44 -4.75
N ILE A 88 -0.32 -5.13 -4.40
CA ILE A 88 1.04 -4.65 -4.65
C ILE A 88 1.35 -4.65 -6.16
N GLU A 89 1.01 -5.73 -6.86
CA GLU A 89 1.28 -5.87 -8.30
C GLU A 89 0.49 -4.83 -9.12
N GLU A 90 -0.80 -4.68 -8.83
CA GLU A 90 -1.66 -3.70 -9.49
C GLU A 90 -1.20 -2.28 -9.19
N GLY A 91 -0.90 -1.97 -7.92
CA GLY A 91 -0.39 -0.66 -7.52
C GLY A 91 0.94 -0.30 -8.19
N MET A 92 1.88 -1.24 -8.29
CA MET A 92 3.15 -1.02 -8.99
C MET A 92 2.96 -0.81 -10.49
N LYS A 93 2.08 -1.59 -11.12
CA LYS A 93 1.79 -1.48 -12.55
C LYS A 93 1.18 -0.12 -12.88
N LEU A 94 0.16 0.28 -12.12
CA LEU A 94 -0.52 1.56 -12.32
C LEU A 94 0.44 2.74 -12.08
N GLY A 95 1.17 2.73 -10.94
CA GLY A 95 2.11 3.80 -10.63
C GLY A 95 3.25 3.94 -11.66
N LYS A 96 3.72 2.82 -12.23
CA LYS A 96 4.73 2.85 -13.30
C LYS A 96 4.17 3.41 -14.60
N GLU A 97 2.95 3.04 -14.98
CA GLU A 97 2.30 3.52 -16.19
C GLU A 97 1.99 5.02 -16.10
N GLU A 98 1.42 5.47 -14.99
CA GLU A 98 1.14 6.88 -14.73
C GLU A 98 2.43 7.71 -14.72
N GLY A 99 3.44 7.29 -13.95
CA GLY A 99 4.72 8.00 -13.86
C GLY A 99 5.45 8.09 -15.20
N LEU A 100 5.40 7.04 -16.04
CA LEU A 100 5.99 7.07 -17.37
C LEU A 100 5.23 8.02 -18.30
N ASN A 101 3.89 7.96 -18.31
CA ASN A 101 3.06 8.81 -19.15
C ASN A 101 3.23 10.30 -18.79
N GLU A 102 3.22 10.62 -17.50
CA GLU A 102 3.45 11.98 -17.01
C GLU A 102 4.86 12.47 -17.36
N GLY A 103 5.88 11.65 -17.09
CA GLY A 103 7.27 11.99 -17.39
C GLY A 103 7.50 12.24 -18.89
N VAL A 104 6.96 11.40 -19.77
CA VAL A 104 7.06 11.57 -21.23
C VAL A 104 6.32 12.83 -21.69
N LYS A 105 5.13 13.09 -21.13
CA LYS A 105 4.33 14.27 -21.49
C LYS A 105 5.04 15.55 -21.09
N LEU A 106 5.52 15.63 -19.85
CA LEU A 106 6.22 16.81 -19.33
C LEU A 106 7.53 17.04 -20.08
N GLY A 107 8.36 16.01 -20.25
CA GLY A 107 9.63 16.12 -20.95
C GLY A 107 9.47 16.53 -22.43
N LYS A 108 8.42 16.06 -23.11
CA LYS A 108 8.12 16.51 -24.48
C LYS A 108 7.68 17.97 -24.51
N GLN A 109 6.87 18.41 -23.55
CA GLN A 109 6.38 19.79 -23.50
C GLN A 109 7.54 20.75 -23.23
N GLU A 110 8.34 20.47 -22.19
CA GLU A 110 9.50 21.29 -21.83
C GLU A 110 10.52 21.35 -22.96
N GLY A 111 10.89 20.20 -23.55
CA GLY A 111 11.85 20.15 -24.65
C GLY A 111 11.37 20.88 -25.91
N LEU A 112 10.06 20.84 -26.22
CA LEU A 112 9.51 21.58 -27.34
C LEU A 112 9.52 23.09 -27.08
N GLU A 113 9.15 23.51 -25.88
CA GLU A 113 9.10 24.93 -25.51
C GLU A 113 10.51 25.55 -25.49
N GLU A 114 11.48 24.86 -24.88
CA GLU A 114 12.87 25.29 -24.84
C GLU A 114 13.48 25.33 -26.26
N GLY A 115 13.27 24.27 -27.05
CA GLY A 115 13.75 24.22 -28.43
C GLY A 115 13.15 25.32 -29.32
N MET A 116 11.85 25.62 -29.17
CA MET A 116 11.22 26.72 -29.91
C MET A 116 11.74 28.09 -29.48
N LYS A 117 11.97 28.29 -28.19
CA LYS A 117 12.51 29.55 -27.67
C LYS A 117 13.93 29.78 -28.18
N GLN A 118 14.80 28.79 -28.04
CA GLN A 118 16.19 28.86 -28.49
C GLN A 118 16.26 29.08 -30.00
N GLY A 119 15.53 28.26 -30.79
CA GLY A 119 15.54 28.40 -32.24
C GLY A 119 15.00 29.75 -32.73
N LYS A 120 14.03 30.34 -32.02
CA LYS A 120 13.54 31.69 -32.33
C LYS A 120 14.58 32.77 -32.02
N GLU A 121 15.28 32.65 -30.91
CA GLU A 121 16.31 33.60 -30.50
C GLU A 121 17.51 33.55 -31.46
N GLU A 122 18.04 32.36 -31.73
CA GLU A 122 19.14 32.14 -32.68
C GLU A 122 18.76 32.63 -34.09
N GLY A 123 17.55 32.31 -34.57
CA GLY A 123 17.08 32.74 -35.88
C GLY A 123 16.90 34.27 -36.00
N LEU A 124 16.51 34.94 -34.91
CA LEU A 124 16.43 36.41 -34.87
C LEU A 124 17.82 37.04 -34.89
N GLU A 125 18.76 36.49 -34.11
CA GLU A 125 20.14 36.98 -34.04
C GLU A 125 20.86 36.79 -35.37
N GLU A 126 20.79 35.58 -35.96
CA GLU A 126 21.39 35.29 -37.28
C GLU A 126 20.77 36.16 -38.37
N GLY A 127 19.44 36.36 -38.33
CA GLY A 127 18.74 37.24 -39.26
C GLY A 127 19.17 38.70 -39.17
N ALA A 128 19.32 39.22 -37.94
CA ALA A 128 19.80 40.58 -37.70
C ALA A 128 21.25 40.74 -38.15
N HIS A 129 22.11 39.77 -37.82
CA HIS A 129 23.51 39.76 -38.20
C HIS A 129 23.69 39.68 -39.72
N ARG A 130 22.95 38.81 -40.42
CA ARG A 130 22.97 38.74 -41.89
C ARG A 130 22.57 40.06 -42.53
N LYS A 131 21.52 40.72 -42.00
CA LYS A 131 21.10 42.03 -42.49
C LYS A 131 22.18 43.10 -42.27
N ALA A 132 22.86 43.07 -41.12
CA ALA A 132 23.98 43.96 -40.84
C ALA A 132 25.14 43.77 -41.84
N LEU A 133 25.48 42.51 -42.17
CA LEU A 133 26.48 42.20 -43.19
C LEU A 133 26.06 42.64 -44.60
N ASP A 134 24.79 42.51 -44.97
CA ASP A 134 24.29 42.98 -46.27
C ASP A 134 24.39 44.51 -46.39
N ILE A 135 24.07 45.25 -45.32
CA ILE A 135 24.28 46.70 -45.26
C ILE A 135 25.78 47.02 -45.38
N ALA A 136 26.64 46.30 -44.66
CA ALA A 136 28.08 46.51 -44.70
C ALA A 136 28.66 46.30 -46.11
N ARG A 137 28.19 45.28 -46.83
CA ARG A 137 28.57 45.03 -48.23
C ARG A 137 28.13 46.15 -49.17
N ALA A 138 26.92 46.67 -49.02
CA ALA A 138 26.42 47.78 -49.82
C ALA A 138 27.28 49.04 -49.63
N LEU A 139 27.58 49.41 -48.38
CA LEU A 139 28.43 50.57 -48.06
C LEU A 139 29.86 50.40 -48.56
N LYS A 140 30.39 49.16 -48.54
CA LYS A 140 31.72 48.87 -49.11
C LYS A 140 31.75 49.11 -50.62
N GLN A 141 30.69 48.73 -51.34
CA GLN A 141 30.59 48.97 -52.79
C GLN A 141 30.54 50.46 -53.12
N GLU A 142 29.97 51.29 -52.24
CA GLU A 142 29.98 52.74 -52.35
C GLU A 142 31.34 53.38 -51.97
N GLY A 143 32.33 52.58 -51.54
CA GLY A 143 33.69 53.06 -51.25
C GLY A 143 33.88 53.65 -49.85
N TRP A 144 32.98 53.35 -48.91
CA TRP A 144 33.11 53.84 -47.53
C TRP A 144 34.30 53.19 -46.81
N PRO A 145 35.01 53.91 -45.92
CA PRO A 145 36.06 53.33 -45.09
C PRO A 145 35.52 52.24 -44.15
N LEU A 146 36.26 51.14 -43.98
CA LEU A 146 35.86 49.99 -43.15
C LEU A 146 35.48 50.39 -41.71
N ALA A 147 36.23 51.30 -41.10
CA ALA A 147 35.93 51.80 -39.76
C ALA A 147 34.54 52.47 -39.67
N ARG A 148 34.12 53.21 -40.72
CA ARG A 148 32.78 53.81 -40.75
C ARG A 148 31.69 52.81 -41.09
N ILE A 149 32.00 51.79 -41.89
CA ILE A 149 31.06 50.70 -42.17
C ILE A 149 30.77 49.90 -40.90
N ALA A 150 31.81 49.58 -40.12
CA ALA A 150 31.67 48.90 -38.83
C ALA A 150 30.71 49.65 -37.89
N GLU A 151 30.89 50.97 -37.78
CA GLU A 151 30.03 51.84 -36.96
C GLU A 151 28.57 51.88 -37.45
N VAL A 152 28.35 52.05 -38.76
CA VAL A 152 27.00 52.23 -39.31
C VAL A 152 26.21 50.91 -39.38
N ALA A 153 26.87 49.82 -39.76
CA ALA A 153 26.25 48.51 -39.85
C ALA A 153 26.14 47.80 -38.49
N GLY A 154 26.87 48.27 -37.48
CA GLY A 154 26.92 47.62 -36.16
C GLY A 154 27.64 46.28 -36.17
N VAL A 155 28.60 46.09 -37.10
CA VAL A 155 29.41 44.88 -37.22
C VAL A 155 30.82 45.17 -36.70
N PRO A 156 31.43 44.31 -35.88
CA PRO A 156 32.79 44.51 -35.39
C PRO A 156 33.79 44.73 -36.53
N LEU A 157 34.67 45.72 -36.40
CA LEU A 157 35.68 46.02 -37.43
C LEU A 157 36.57 44.82 -37.72
N SER A 158 36.99 44.07 -36.68
CA SER A 158 37.80 42.85 -36.81
C SER A 158 37.11 41.76 -37.63
N GLU A 159 35.78 41.68 -37.56
CA GLU A 159 35.01 40.73 -38.34
C GLU A 159 34.99 41.13 -39.82
N LEU A 160 34.75 42.41 -40.10
CA LEU A 160 34.78 42.97 -41.45
C LEU A 160 36.19 42.87 -42.09
N GLU A 161 37.24 43.15 -41.34
CA GLU A 161 38.64 42.96 -41.75
C GLU A 161 38.89 41.49 -42.09
N GLY A 162 38.51 40.56 -41.21
CA GLY A 162 38.65 39.12 -41.46
C GLY A 162 37.86 38.61 -42.67
N LEU A 163 36.71 39.20 -42.96
CA LEU A 163 35.85 38.88 -44.11
C LEU A 163 36.46 39.34 -45.45
N TRP A 164 37.25 40.42 -45.43
CA TRP A 164 37.67 41.13 -46.63
C TRP A 164 39.18 41.20 -46.85
N GLU A 165 40.00 40.80 -45.88
CA GLU A 165 41.43 40.52 -46.06
C GLU A 165 41.67 39.15 -46.72
N ARG A 166 40.70 38.25 -46.67
CA ARG A 166 40.77 36.89 -47.27
C ARG A 166 40.32 36.82 -48.74
N THR A 167 40.02 37.95 -49.37
CA THR A 167 39.56 38.06 -50.77
C THR A 167 40.55 38.89 -51.57
#